data_AF-A0A7L1DWK0-F1
#
_entry.id   AF-A0A7L1DWK0-F1
#
_cell.length_a   1.000
_cell.length_b   1.000
_cell.length_c   1.000
_cell.angle_alpha   90.00
_cell.angle_beta   90.00
_cell.angle_gamma   90.00
#
_symmetry.space_group_name_H-M   'P 1'
#
loop_
_entity.id
_entity.type
_entity.pdbx_description
1 polymer ?
#
loop_
_entity_poly.entity_id
_entity_poly.type
_entity_poly.pdbx_seq_one_letter_code
_entity_poly.pdbx_strand_id
1 'polypeptide(L)'
;TGAISSLQRQMEIQESELRRVRSEKDLLEKQLRDREVQLQAMCNKFCSLTEEQRQEEITMMMEEENINLQQVVTEQESQLAEQNKLISELQETISQLRAEVVTTRLQLLTHKQAQKEMQSQVEALQHKELQTRVALEHISSKFERYRNKIIQAVFSAEGSQDPVAELTDNEVLEAMQ
;
A
#
# COMPACT_ATOMS: atom_id res chain seq x y z
N THR A 1 -99.36 -25.30 80.43
CA THR A 1 -98.44 -26.25 79.76
C THR A 1 -98.17 -25.93 78.28
N GLY A 2 -99.09 -25.30 77.52
CA GLY A 2 -98.92 -25.04 76.07
C GLY A 2 -97.94 -23.92 75.66
N ALA A 3 -97.73 -22.89 76.49
CA ALA A 3 -96.78 -21.81 76.18
C ALA A 3 -95.32 -22.28 76.16
N ILE A 4 -94.98 -23.25 77.03
CA ILE A 4 -93.64 -23.83 77.13
C ILE A 4 -93.29 -24.62 75.86
N SER A 5 -94.22 -25.43 75.33
CA SER A 5 -94.00 -26.21 74.11
C SER A 5 -93.87 -25.33 72.85
N SER A 6 -94.58 -24.20 72.79
CA SER A 6 -94.45 -23.23 71.68
C SER A 6 -93.07 -22.54 71.68
N LEU A 7 -92.59 -22.12 72.85
CA LEU A 7 -91.26 -21.56 73.01
C LEU A 7 -90.15 -22.56 72.68
N GLN A 8 -90.31 -23.83 73.08
CA GLN A 8 -89.38 -24.91 72.71
C GLN A 8 -89.29 -25.10 71.20
N ARG A 9 -90.43 -25.18 70.49
CA ARG A 9 -90.45 -25.29 69.03
C ARG A 9 -89.80 -24.08 68.34
N GLN A 10 -90.05 -22.87 68.85
CA GLN A 10 -89.42 -21.66 68.31
C GLN A 10 -87.90 -21.67 68.50
N MET A 11 -87.44 -22.15 69.67
CA MET A 11 -86.02 -22.30 69.97
C MET A 11 -85.35 -23.34 69.05
N GLU A 12 -85.98 -24.49 68.80
CA GLU A 12 -85.49 -25.50 67.86
C GLU A 12 -85.35 -24.98 66.42
N ILE A 13 -86.32 -24.18 65.96
CA ILE A 13 -86.27 -23.53 64.63
C ILE A 13 -85.09 -22.56 64.58
N GLN A 14 -84.94 -21.69 65.58
CA GLN A 14 -83.83 -20.74 65.66
C GLN A 14 -82.47 -21.45 65.74
N GLU A 15 -82.36 -22.54 66.49
CA GLU A 15 -81.13 -23.35 66.54
C GLU A 15 -80.78 -24.00 65.20
N SER A 16 -81.79 -24.46 64.46
CA SER A 16 -81.60 -25.02 63.11
C SER A 16 -81.16 -23.93 62.13
N GLU A 17 -81.78 -22.75 62.18
CA GLU A 17 -81.38 -21.60 61.36
C GLU A 17 -79.96 -21.14 61.69
N LEU A 18 -79.60 -21.10 62.98
CA LEU A 18 -78.27 -20.72 63.43
C LEU A 18 -77.22 -21.73 62.96
N ARG A 19 -77.54 -23.04 63.01
CA ARG A 19 -76.69 -24.09 62.42
C ARG A 19 -76.51 -23.91 60.92
N ARG A 20 -77.57 -23.61 60.17
CA ARG A 20 -77.51 -23.35 58.72
C ARG A 20 -76.61 -22.16 58.41
N VAL A 21 -76.81 -21.02 59.09
CA VAL A 21 -76.01 -19.81 58.89
C VAL A 21 -74.53 -20.04 59.24
N ARG A 22 -74.24 -20.79 60.30
CA ARG A 22 -72.85 -21.19 60.62
C ARG A 22 -72.23 -22.00 59.49
N SER A 23 -72.93 -23.01 58.98
CA SER A 23 -72.41 -23.83 57.87
C SER A 23 -72.18 -23.03 56.58
N GLU A 24 -73.05 -22.06 56.30
CA GLU A 24 -72.91 -21.16 55.15
C GLU A 24 -71.72 -20.21 55.32
N LYS A 25 -71.53 -19.67 56.54
CA LYS A 25 -70.34 -18.88 56.88
C LYS A 25 -69.06 -19.70 56.68
N ASP A 26 -68.99 -20.92 57.20
CA ASP A 26 -67.80 -21.77 57.08
C ASP A 26 -67.47 -22.09 55.62
N LEU A 27 -68.50 -22.31 54.79
CA LEU A 27 -68.35 -22.51 53.34
C LEU A 27 -67.83 -21.25 52.66
N LEU A 28 -68.39 -20.08 52.96
CA LEU A 28 -67.95 -18.80 52.39
C LEU A 28 -66.52 -18.45 52.80
N GLU A 29 -66.14 -18.70 54.06
CA GLU A 29 -64.76 -18.52 54.52
C GLU A 29 -63.79 -19.44 53.77
N LYS A 30 -64.19 -20.68 53.49
CA LYS A 30 -63.37 -21.59 52.68
C LYS A 30 -63.22 -21.07 51.25
N GLN A 31 -64.31 -20.64 50.62
CA GLN A 31 -64.28 -20.07 49.27
C GLN A 31 -63.42 -18.81 49.22
N LEU A 32 -63.47 -17.94 50.24
CA LEU A 32 -62.64 -16.74 50.32
C LEU A 32 -61.15 -17.11 50.35
N ARG A 33 -60.76 -18.04 51.24
CA ARG A 33 -59.38 -18.55 51.31
C ARG A 33 -58.90 -19.14 49.99
N ASP A 34 -59.74 -19.96 49.34
CA ASP A 34 -59.40 -20.55 48.05
C ASP A 34 -59.20 -19.48 46.96
N ARG A 35 -60.01 -18.40 46.99
CA ARG A 35 -59.88 -17.27 46.07
C ARG A 35 -58.65 -16.41 46.35
N GLU A 36 -58.30 -16.20 47.61
CA GLU A 36 -57.06 -15.51 48.00
C GLU A 36 -55.83 -16.25 47.46
N VAL A 37 -55.78 -17.57 47.61
CA VAL A 37 -54.69 -18.39 47.06
C VAL A 37 -54.62 -18.30 45.54
N GLN A 38 -55.78 -18.36 44.85
CA GLN A 38 -55.83 -18.21 43.40
C GLN A 38 -55.35 -16.83 42.94
N LEU A 39 -55.77 -15.76 43.61
CA LEU A 39 -55.33 -14.40 43.31
C LEU A 39 -53.82 -14.25 43.52
N GLN A 40 -53.28 -14.78 44.62
CA GLN A 40 -51.84 -14.74 44.85
C GLN A 40 -51.05 -15.48 43.77
N ALA A 41 -51.52 -16.67 43.37
CA ALA A 41 -50.90 -17.43 42.28
C ALA A 41 -50.96 -16.67 40.94
N MET A 42 -52.09 -15.99 40.67
CA MET A 42 -52.25 -15.17 39.47
C MET A 42 -51.31 -13.96 39.50
N CYS A 43 -51.20 -13.25 40.62
CA CYS A 43 -50.26 -12.14 40.79
C CYS A 43 -48.81 -12.58 40.53
N ASN A 44 -48.38 -13.72 41.11
CA ASN A 44 -47.05 -14.25 40.88
C ASN A 44 -46.80 -14.56 39.40
N LYS A 45 -47.80 -15.12 38.70
CA LYS A 45 -47.71 -15.41 37.27
C LYS A 45 -47.65 -14.14 36.42
N PHE A 46 -48.39 -13.09 36.78
CA PHE A 46 -48.29 -11.81 36.10
C PHE A 46 -46.89 -11.19 36.28
N CYS A 47 -46.35 -11.22 37.50
CA CYS A 47 -44.99 -10.75 37.75
C CYS A 47 -43.95 -11.53 36.93
N SER A 48 -44.05 -12.85 36.84
CA SER A 48 -43.10 -13.65 36.05
C SER A 48 -43.20 -13.34 34.55
N LEU A 49 -44.41 -13.22 34.01
CA LEU A 49 -44.61 -12.89 32.59
C LEU A 49 -44.06 -11.50 32.24
N THR A 50 -44.22 -10.52 33.12
CA THR A 50 -43.64 -9.18 32.91
C THR A 50 -42.12 -9.21 32.93
N GLU A 51 -41.51 -10.01 33.81
CA GLU A 51 -40.05 -10.16 33.86
C GLU A 51 -39.51 -10.91 32.64
N GLU A 52 -40.19 -11.98 32.20
CA GLU A 52 -39.84 -12.71 30.97
C GLU A 52 -39.87 -11.79 29.75
N GLN A 53 -40.92 -10.98 29.60
CA GLN A 53 -41.01 -10.00 28.51
C GLN A 53 -39.86 -8.98 28.57
N ARG A 54 -39.53 -8.46 29.75
CA ARG A 54 -38.41 -7.53 29.92
C ARG A 54 -37.08 -8.19 29.51
N GLN A 55 -36.87 -9.45 29.86
CA GLN A 55 -35.65 -10.18 29.50
C GLN A 55 -35.57 -10.45 27.99
N GLU A 56 -36.70 -10.73 27.34
CA GLU A 56 -36.79 -10.88 25.88
C GLU A 56 -36.43 -9.58 25.16
N GLU A 57 -36.95 -8.44 25.61
CA GLU A 57 -36.62 -7.12 25.06
C GLU A 57 -35.12 -6.80 25.18
N ILE A 58 -34.50 -7.10 26.33
CA ILE A 58 -33.05 -6.93 26.53
C ILE A 58 -32.27 -7.84 25.59
N THR A 59 -32.69 -9.10 25.44
CA THR A 59 -32.02 -10.07 24.58
C THR A 59 -32.08 -9.63 23.12
N MET A 60 -33.23 -9.16 22.65
CA MET A 60 -33.41 -8.62 21.31
C MET A 60 -32.49 -7.43 21.04
N MET A 61 -32.38 -6.47 21.98
CA MET A 61 -31.45 -5.34 21.85
C MET A 61 -29.99 -5.80 21.80
N MET A 62 -29.62 -6.81 22.59
CA MET A 62 -28.27 -7.37 22.57
C MET A 62 -27.95 -8.07 21.24
N GLU A 63 -28.91 -8.78 20.67
CA GLU A 63 -28.76 -9.44 19.37
C GLU A 63 -28.60 -8.43 18.23
N GLU A 64 -29.40 -7.36 18.24
CA GLU A 64 -29.29 -6.26 17.27
C GLU A 64 -27.91 -5.60 17.35
N GLU A 65 -27.44 -5.27 18.55
CA GLU A 65 -26.10 -4.69 18.74
C GLU A 65 -24.99 -5.65 18.30
N ASN A 66 -25.16 -6.95 18.54
CA ASN A 66 -24.18 -7.96 18.09
C ASN A 66 -24.07 -7.99 16.56
N ILE A 67 -25.20 -7.93 15.85
CA ILE A 67 -25.22 -7.88 14.39
C ILE A 67 -24.53 -6.61 13.88
N ASN A 68 -24.81 -5.46 14.49
CA ASN A 68 -24.18 -4.18 14.13
C ASN A 68 -22.66 -4.25 14.35
N LEU A 69 -22.20 -4.80 15.48
CA LEU A 69 -20.79 -4.98 15.77
C LEU A 69 -20.11 -5.94 14.78
N GLN A 70 -20.76 -7.04 14.43
CA GLN A 70 -20.26 -7.96 13.40
C GLN A 70 -20.09 -7.26 12.06
N GLN A 71 -21.07 -6.44 11.64
CA GLN A 71 -20.96 -5.66 10.42
C GLN A 71 -19.76 -4.71 10.45
N VAL A 72 -19.58 -3.97 11.55
CA VAL A 72 -18.43 -3.06 11.72
C VAL A 72 -17.10 -3.83 11.67
N VAL A 73 -17.01 -4.99 12.32
CA VAL A 73 -15.82 -5.84 12.29
C VAL A 73 -15.51 -6.29 10.86
N THR A 74 -16.52 -6.76 10.10
CA THR A 74 -16.29 -7.21 8.71
C THR A 74 -15.83 -6.07 7.79
N GLU A 75 -16.36 -4.87 7.98
CA GLU A 75 -15.94 -3.68 7.23
C GLU A 75 -14.49 -3.31 7.56
N GLN A 76 -14.12 -3.32 8.85
CA GLN A 76 -12.75 -3.05 9.29
C GLN A 76 -11.76 -4.10 8.78
N GLU A 77 -12.13 -5.39 8.78
CA GLU A 77 -11.31 -6.46 8.23
C GLU A 77 -11.09 -6.29 6.72
N SER A 78 -12.13 -5.89 5.98
CA SER A 78 -12.02 -5.58 4.55
C SER A 78 -11.05 -4.43 4.30
N GLN A 79 -11.21 -3.32 5.02
CA GLN A 79 -10.31 -2.16 4.91
C GLN A 79 -8.86 -2.51 5.27
N LEU A 80 -8.66 -3.34 6.29
CA LEU A 80 -7.33 -3.82 6.68
C LEU A 80 -6.71 -4.72 5.60
N ALA A 81 -7.50 -5.56 4.95
CA ALA A 81 -7.04 -6.36 3.82
C ALA A 81 -6.60 -5.49 2.63
N GLU A 82 -7.36 -4.44 2.30
CA GLU A 82 -6.99 -3.47 1.25
C GLU A 82 -5.69 -2.73 1.58
N GLN A 83 -5.53 -2.27 2.82
CA GLN A 83 -4.30 -1.61 3.26
C GLN A 83 -3.09 -2.55 3.18
N ASN A 84 -3.23 -3.82 3.60
CA ASN A 84 -2.16 -4.81 3.50
C ASN A 84 -1.76 -5.09 2.04
N LYS A 85 -2.73 -5.10 1.12
CA LYS A 85 -2.46 -5.21 -0.31
C LYS A 85 -1.64 -4.02 -0.81
N LEU A 86 -2.04 -2.80 -0.48
CA LEU A 86 -1.31 -1.59 -0.86
C LEU A 86 0.12 -1.58 -0.27
N ILE A 87 0.29 -1.99 0.98
CA ILE A 87 1.61 -2.11 1.61
C ILE A 87 2.48 -3.10 0.82
N SER A 88 1.92 -4.23 0.41
CA SER A 88 2.65 -5.24 -0.37
C SER A 88 3.08 -4.70 -1.74
N GLU A 89 2.19 -4.01 -2.46
CA GLU A 89 2.49 -3.38 -3.75
C GLU A 89 3.57 -2.29 -3.64
N LEU A 90 3.52 -1.47 -2.58
CA LEU A 90 4.53 -0.46 -2.30
C LEU A 90 5.88 -1.09 -1.96
N GLN A 91 5.90 -2.18 -1.18
CA GLN A 91 7.13 -2.91 -0.85
C GLN A 91 7.77 -3.52 -2.10
N GLU A 92 6.96 -4.05 -3.02
CA GLU A 92 7.45 -4.56 -4.30
C GLU A 92 8.08 -3.43 -5.13
N THR A 93 7.39 -2.29 -5.24
CA THR A 93 7.87 -1.12 -6.00
C THR A 93 9.18 -0.58 -5.39
N ILE A 94 9.27 -0.48 -4.07
CA ILE A 94 10.50 -0.09 -3.38
C ILE A 94 11.64 -1.06 -3.70
N SER A 95 11.36 -2.36 -3.74
CA SER A 95 12.35 -3.38 -4.05
C SER A 95 12.86 -3.27 -5.49
N GLN A 96 11.95 -3.05 -6.45
CA GLN A 96 12.27 -2.81 -7.86
C GLN A 96 13.14 -1.54 -8.03
N LEU A 97 12.72 -0.42 -7.44
CA LEU A 97 13.48 0.84 -7.50
C LEU A 97 14.88 0.71 -6.88
N ARG A 98 15.02 -0.04 -5.78
CA ARG A 98 16.34 -0.31 -5.17
C ARG A 98 17.25 -1.08 -6.13
N ALA A 99 16.72 -2.11 -6.80
CA ALA A 99 17.47 -2.88 -7.79
C ALA A 99 17.88 -2.01 -9.00
N GLU A 100 16.98 -1.14 -9.46
CA GLU A 100 17.25 -0.19 -10.55
C GLU A 100 18.34 0.82 -10.19
N VAL A 101 18.32 1.37 -8.97
CA VAL A 101 19.36 2.28 -8.47
C VAL A 101 20.73 1.60 -8.43
N VAL A 102 20.81 0.35 -7.98
CA VAL A 102 22.06 -0.42 -7.98
C VAL A 102 22.57 -0.64 -9.40
N THR A 103 21.68 -1.04 -10.31
CA THR A 103 22.01 -1.30 -11.71
C THR A 103 22.49 -0.03 -12.41
N THR A 104 21.78 1.09 -12.23
CA THR A 104 22.15 2.39 -12.79
C THR A 104 23.51 2.87 -12.26
N ARG A 105 23.79 2.67 -10.95
CA ARG A 105 25.11 3.01 -10.38
C ARG A 105 26.24 2.18 -10.99
N LEU A 106 26.01 0.88 -11.21
CA LEU A 106 26.99 0.02 -11.84
C LEU A 106 27.28 0.47 -13.27
N GLN A 107 26.23 0.76 -14.05
CA GLN A 107 26.35 1.26 -15.42
C GLN A 107 27.11 2.59 -15.49
N LEU A 108 26.85 3.50 -14.55
CA LEU A 108 27.55 4.78 -14.46
C LEU A 108 29.05 4.59 -14.20
N LEU A 109 29.42 3.64 -13.32
CA LEU A 109 30.83 3.33 -13.05
C LEU A 109 31.53 2.76 -14.29
N THR A 110 30.89 1.82 -14.99
CA THR A 110 31.44 1.26 -16.23
C THR A 110 31.59 2.32 -17.31
N HIS A 111 30.60 3.20 -17.47
CA HIS A 111 30.68 4.29 -18.44
C HIS A 111 31.81 5.28 -18.11
N LYS A 112 31.97 5.63 -16.83
CA LYS A 112 33.05 6.52 -16.37
C LYS A 112 34.43 5.93 -16.63
N GLN A 113 34.58 4.61 -16.49
CA GLN A 113 35.83 3.92 -16.78
C GLN A 113 36.12 3.92 -18.29
N ALA A 114 35.15 3.55 -19.11
CA ALA A 114 35.28 3.60 -20.58
C ALA A 114 35.61 5.01 -21.09
N GLN A 115 35.03 6.05 -20.49
CA GLN A 115 35.33 7.43 -20.82
C GLN A 115 36.80 7.80 -20.53
N LYS A 116 37.36 7.36 -19.41
CA LYS A 116 38.77 7.60 -19.08
C LYS A 116 39.70 6.88 -20.05
N GLU A 117 39.38 5.65 -20.42
CA GLU A 117 40.16 4.87 -21.38
C GLU A 117 40.13 5.54 -22.76
N MET A 118 38.97 5.98 -23.22
CA MET A 118 38.83 6.72 -24.47
C MET A 118 39.63 8.03 -24.43
N GLN A 119 39.57 8.79 -23.33
CA GLN A 119 40.32 10.02 -23.16
C GLN A 119 41.84 9.78 -23.26
N SER A 120 42.34 8.72 -22.62
CA SER A 120 43.75 8.33 -22.71
C SER A 120 44.15 7.95 -24.14
N GLN A 121 43.28 7.25 -24.87
CA GLN A 121 43.53 6.91 -26.29
C GLN A 121 43.57 8.16 -27.17
N VAL A 122 42.67 9.12 -26.95
CA VAL A 122 42.66 10.40 -27.68
C VAL A 122 43.96 11.17 -27.44
N GLU A 123 44.42 11.28 -26.19
CA GLU A 123 45.68 11.94 -25.85
C GLU A 123 46.89 11.26 -26.51
N ALA A 124 46.92 9.92 -26.50
CA ALA A 124 47.97 9.15 -27.17
C ALA A 124 47.97 9.37 -28.69
N LEU A 125 46.79 9.40 -29.31
CA LEU A 125 46.65 9.68 -30.75
C LEU A 125 47.08 11.11 -31.10
N GLN A 126 46.69 12.11 -30.32
CA GLN A 126 47.12 13.50 -30.51
C GLN A 126 48.64 13.65 -30.43
N HIS A 127 49.28 13.00 -29.46
CA HIS A 127 50.74 13.01 -29.35
C HIS A 127 51.41 12.36 -30.57
N LYS A 128 50.88 11.22 -31.04
CA LYS A 128 51.38 10.53 -32.23
C LYS A 128 51.18 11.35 -33.51
N GLU A 129 50.04 12.03 -33.63
CA GLU A 129 49.76 12.96 -34.73
C GLU A 129 50.80 14.09 -34.77
N LEU A 130 51.05 14.74 -33.61
CA LEU A 130 52.02 15.82 -33.51
C LEU A 130 53.44 15.36 -33.88
N GLN A 131 53.88 14.21 -33.37
CA GLN A 131 55.18 13.65 -33.74
C GLN A 131 55.29 13.39 -35.25
N THR A 132 54.23 12.84 -35.85
CA THR A 132 54.18 12.57 -37.29
C THR A 132 54.26 13.87 -38.09
N ARG A 133 53.55 14.92 -37.66
CA ARG A 133 53.58 16.24 -38.29
C ARG A 133 54.98 16.86 -38.25
N VAL A 134 55.65 16.82 -37.10
CA VAL A 134 57.04 17.31 -36.95
C VAL A 134 58.00 16.53 -37.86
N ALA A 135 57.85 15.20 -37.94
CA ALA A 135 58.67 14.38 -38.83
C ALA A 135 58.44 14.73 -40.31
N LEU A 136 57.19 14.95 -40.72
CA LEU A 136 56.84 15.41 -42.06
C LEU A 136 57.45 16.78 -42.37
N GLU A 137 57.32 17.77 -41.48
CA GLU A 137 57.92 19.10 -41.66
C GLU A 137 59.45 19.03 -41.81
N HIS A 138 60.11 18.18 -41.02
CA HIS A 138 61.54 17.97 -41.12
C HIS A 138 61.95 17.36 -42.47
N ILE A 139 61.23 16.34 -42.92
CA ILE A 139 61.46 15.69 -44.22
C ILE A 139 61.21 16.68 -45.36
N SER A 140 60.10 17.40 -45.35
CA SER A 140 59.78 18.43 -46.36
C SER A 140 60.85 19.51 -46.43
N SER A 141 61.32 20.02 -45.28
CA SER A 141 62.40 21.01 -45.24
C SER A 141 63.71 20.48 -45.83
N LYS A 142 64.01 19.19 -45.61
CA LYS A 142 65.18 18.53 -46.18
C LYS A 142 65.05 18.34 -47.69
N PHE A 143 63.87 17.93 -48.16
CA PHE A 143 63.55 17.85 -49.60
C PHE A 143 63.71 19.22 -50.27
N GLU A 144 63.20 20.29 -49.67
CA GLU A 144 63.36 21.64 -50.23
C GLU A 144 64.82 22.08 -50.30
N ARG A 145 65.64 21.75 -49.29
CA ARG A 145 67.08 21.99 -49.35
C ARG A 145 67.75 21.22 -50.49
N TYR A 146 67.36 19.97 -50.73
CA TYR A 146 67.89 19.18 -51.85
C TYR A 146 67.44 19.74 -53.19
N ARG A 147 66.16 20.11 -53.31
CA ARG A 147 65.59 20.77 -54.49
C ARG A 147 66.37 22.04 -54.83
N ASN A 148 66.58 22.92 -53.87
CA ASN A 148 67.35 24.15 -54.05
C ASN A 148 68.81 23.88 -54.48
N LYS A 149 69.46 22.85 -53.93
CA LYS A 149 70.81 22.45 -54.35
C LYS A 149 70.84 21.95 -55.79
N ILE A 150 69.85 21.17 -56.22
CA ILE A 150 69.74 20.69 -57.60
C ILE A 150 69.54 21.88 -58.54
N ILE A 151 68.59 22.78 -58.25
CA ILE A 151 68.35 23.99 -59.04
C ILE A 151 69.63 24.82 -59.16
N GLN A 152 70.32 25.07 -58.04
CA GLN A 152 71.59 25.80 -58.07
C GLN A 152 72.65 25.11 -58.95
N ALA A 153 72.80 23.79 -58.84
CA ALA A 153 73.76 23.04 -59.65
C ALA A 153 73.45 23.10 -61.15
N VAL A 154 72.17 23.09 -61.54
CA VAL A 154 71.73 23.13 -62.95
C VAL A 154 71.90 24.52 -63.57
N PHE A 155 71.55 25.57 -62.82
CA PHE A 155 71.49 26.92 -63.37
C PHE A 155 72.72 27.79 -63.07
N SER A 156 73.68 27.33 -62.25
CA SER A 156 74.94 28.05 -61.99
C SER A 156 76.13 27.62 -62.86
N ALA A 157 75.93 26.76 -63.88
CA ALA A 157 76.97 26.34 -64.82
C ALA A 157 77.18 27.37 -65.95
N GLU A 158 78.42 27.55 -66.42
CA GLU A 158 78.76 28.50 -67.50
C GLU A 158 77.95 28.19 -68.77
N GLY A 159 77.07 29.14 -69.15
CA GLY A 159 76.18 29.06 -70.32
C GLY A 159 74.70 28.82 -70.02
N SER A 160 74.32 28.59 -68.76
CA SER A 160 72.92 28.44 -68.33
C SER A 160 72.24 29.79 -68.09
N GLN A 161 70.97 29.94 -68.46
CA GLN A 161 70.18 31.17 -68.21
C GLN A 161 69.50 31.09 -66.84
N ASP A 162 69.56 32.17 -66.07
CA ASP A 162 68.88 32.26 -64.77
C ASP A 162 67.35 32.18 -64.94
N PRO A 163 66.65 31.38 -64.12
CA PRO A 163 65.21 31.24 -64.20
C PRO A 163 64.48 32.52 -63.77
N VAL A 164 63.48 32.92 -64.56
CA VAL A 164 62.76 34.21 -64.43
C VAL A 164 61.46 34.07 -63.61
N ALA A 165 61.04 32.85 -63.26
CA ALA A 165 59.81 32.55 -62.52
C ALA A 165 59.95 31.32 -61.60
N GLU A 166 58.88 31.02 -60.83
CA GLU A 166 58.81 29.85 -59.95
C GLU A 166 58.88 28.54 -60.77
N LEU A 167 60.06 27.91 -60.79
CA LEU A 167 60.36 26.68 -61.51
C LEU A 167 59.55 25.50 -60.97
N THR A 168 58.92 24.74 -61.86
CA THR A 168 58.30 23.45 -61.53
C THR A 168 59.30 22.30 -61.59
N ASP A 169 59.03 21.19 -60.89
CA ASP A 169 59.94 20.05 -60.82
C ASP A 169 60.21 19.42 -62.20
N ASN A 170 59.24 19.47 -63.11
CA ASN A 170 59.42 19.01 -64.49
C ASN A 170 60.38 19.89 -65.28
N GLU A 171 60.31 21.23 -65.13
CA GLU A 171 61.19 22.16 -65.84
C GLU A 171 62.65 22.05 -65.36
N VAL A 172 62.86 21.78 -64.07
CA VAL A 172 64.20 21.50 -63.53
C VAL A 172 64.76 20.20 -64.11
N LEU A 173 63.94 19.17 -64.25
CA LEU A 173 64.34 17.88 -64.83
C LEU A 173 64.66 17.99 -66.32
N GLU A 174 63.93 18.80 -67.09
CA GLU A 174 64.23 19.05 -68.51
C GLU A 174 65.57 19.78 -68.68
N ALA A 175 65.87 20.75 -67.81
CA ALA A 175 67.14 21.47 -67.85
C ALA A 175 68.37 20.62 -67.43
N MET A 176 68.16 19.45 -66.83
CA MET A 176 69.22 18.49 -66.48
C MET A 176 69.60 17.53 -67.62
N GLN A 177 68.78 17.43 -68.67
CA GLN A 177 68.96 16.51 -69.80
C GLN A 177 69.82 17.13 -70.90
#